data_AF-F9P4Q6-F1
#
_entry.id   AF-F9P4Q6-F1
#
_cell.length_a   1.000
_cell.length_b   1.000
_cell.length_c   1.000
_cell.angle_alpha   90.00
_cell.angle_beta   90.00
_cell.angle_gamma   90.00
#
_symmetry.space_group_name_H-M   'P 1'
#
loop_
_entity.id
_entity.type
_entity.pdbx_description
1 polymer ?
#
loop_
_entity_poly.entity_id
_entity_poly.type
_entity_poly.pdbx_seq_one_letter_code
_entity_poly.pdbx_strand_id
1 'polypeptide(L)'
;MNLLARICPTQPLKYLKWFDIVVVTALLFGQFIYRSTELYLASLSPSTTAAVTDTASKTASDGAAYSSNLELQLLMLALTIAYLILRRFDFKQLPIHLSWSVLFWVPFIFAVMGILADTVTTLSGEYNYFDPQLWKYIDLTEIFRKFIDLTPMAILYALLNGFYE
;
A
#
# COMPACT_ATOMS: atom_id res chain seq x y z
N MET A 1 24.48 31.33 13.65
CA MET A 1 24.38 30.41 12.49
C MET A 1 22.97 30.48 11.94
N ASN A 2 22.82 30.82 10.65
CA ASN A 2 21.50 31.06 10.03
C ASN A 2 20.66 29.77 9.96
N LEU A 3 19.45 29.79 10.55
CA LEU A 3 18.46 28.69 10.48
C LEU A 3 18.17 28.27 9.02
N LEU A 4 18.16 29.24 8.10
CA LEU A 4 18.01 29.02 6.67
C LEU A 4 19.08 28.10 6.08
N ALA A 5 20.35 28.27 6.47
CA ALA A 5 21.45 27.41 6.01
C ALA A 5 21.36 25.99 6.60
N ARG A 6 20.62 25.82 7.71
CA ARG A 6 20.36 24.51 8.33
C ARG A 6 19.23 23.76 7.62
N ILE A 7 18.28 24.44 6.99
CA ILE A 7 17.12 23.87 6.29
C ILE A 7 17.43 23.67 4.79
N CYS A 8 18.05 24.65 4.14
CA CYS A 8 18.48 24.57 2.74
C CYS A 8 20.02 24.56 2.69
N PRO A 9 20.65 23.37 2.67
CA PRO A 9 22.10 23.26 2.61
C PRO A 9 22.61 23.70 1.24
N THR A 10 23.82 24.25 1.17
CA THR A 10 24.44 24.67 -0.10
C THR A 10 24.92 23.49 -0.93
N GLN A 11 25.37 22.42 -0.29
CA GLN A 11 25.80 21.17 -0.92
C GLN A 11 24.67 20.13 -0.93
N PRO A 12 24.60 19.27 -1.96
CA PRO A 12 23.60 18.20 -2.03
C PRO A 12 23.81 17.19 -0.89
N LEU A 13 22.71 16.78 -0.26
CA LEU A 13 22.73 15.78 0.80
C LEU A 13 22.71 14.38 0.21
N LYS A 14 23.73 13.59 0.56
CA LYS A 14 23.77 12.15 0.24
C LYS A 14 22.89 11.33 1.19
N TYR A 15 22.92 11.66 2.48
CA TYR A 15 22.16 10.96 3.50
C TYR A 15 21.21 11.93 4.21
N LEU A 16 20.01 11.47 4.56
CA LEU A 16 19.08 12.23 5.39
C LEU A 16 19.66 12.35 6.81
N LYS A 17 19.51 13.52 7.42
CA LYS A 17 19.80 13.67 8.86
C LYS A 17 18.66 13.05 9.66
N TRP A 18 18.90 12.72 10.93
CA TRP A 18 17.90 12.09 11.80
C TRP A 18 16.55 12.83 11.83
N PHE A 19 16.57 14.17 11.81
CA PHE A 19 15.34 14.96 11.78
C PHE A 19 14.68 14.99 10.40
N ASP A 20 15.47 14.90 9.31
CA ASP A 20 14.92 14.78 7.96
C ASP A 20 14.14 13.46 7.83
N ILE A 21 14.62 12.38 8.49
CA ILE A 21 13.93 11.09 8.58
C ILE A 21 12.59 11.28 9.32
N VAL A 22 12.60 11.92 10.50
CA VAL A 22 11.35 12.16 11.26
C VAL A 22 10.33 12.95 10.44
N VAL A 23 10.76 13.98 9.71
CA VAL A 23 9.87 14.79 8.86
C VAL A 23 9.32 13.96 7.71
N VAL A 24 10.15 13.20 7.00
CA VAL A 24 9.71 12.33 5.89
C VAL A 24 8.75 11.25 6.40
N THR A 25 9.04 10.63 7.54
CA THR A 25 8.13 9.65 8.15
C THR A 25 6.79 10.28 8.53
N ALA A 26 6.77 11.48 9.11
CA ALA A 26 5.53 12.17 9.40
C ALA A 26 4.76 12.56 8.13
N LEU A 27 5.46 13.01 7.08
CA LEU A 27 4.86 13.41 5.81
C LEU A 27 4.31 12.26 4.98
N LEU A 28 4.91 11.06 5.03
CA LEU A 28 4.43 9.89 4.30
C LEU A 28 3.45 9.07 5.14
N PHE A 29 3.77 8.82 6.41
CA PHE A 29 3.06 7.83 7.21
C PHE A 29 2.29 8.42 8.39
N GLY A 30 2.44 9.71 8.71
CA GLY A 30 1.85 10.30 9.91
C GLY A 30 0.33 10.11 10.01
N GLN A 31 -0.39 10.34 8.91
CA GLN A 31 -1.85 10.16 8.86
C GLN A 31 -2.25 8.68 9.04
N PHE A 32 -1.52 7.77 8.39
CA PHE A 32 -1.78 6.33 8.49
C PHE A 32 -1.46 5.79 9.89
N ILE A 33 -0.37 6.25 10.51
CA ILE A 33 -0.01 5.93 11.91
C ILE A 33 -1.09 6.40 12.87
N TYR A 34 -1.58 7.63 12.69
CA TYR A 34 -2.66 8.18 13.52
C TYR A 34 -3.93 7.32 13.38
N ARG A 35 -4.38 7.08 12.14
CA ARG A 35 -5.62 6.34 11.88
C ARG A 35 -5.53 4.87 12.30
N SER A 36 -4.39 4.22 12.11
CA SER A 36 -4.20 2.84 12.57
C SER A 36 -4.22 2.74 14.09
N THR A 37 -3.63 3.71 14.79
CA THR A 37 -3.66 3.78 16.26
C THR A 37 -5.08 4.02 16.77
N GLU A 38 -5.83 4.93 16.14
CA GLU A 38 -7.24 5.18 16.46
C GLU A 38 -8.08 3.91 16.29
N LEU A 39 -7.97 3.23 15.15
CA LEU A 39 -8.69 1.98 14.88
C LEU A 39 -8.30 0.86 15.84
N TYR A 40 -7.01 0.75 16.15
CA TYR A 40 -6.53 -0.22 17.14
C TYR A 40 -7.15 0.04 18.51
N LEU A 41 -7.11 1.28 19.00
CA LEU A 41 -7.72 1.65 20.29
C LEU A 41 -9.25 1.47 20.29
N ALA A 42 -9.93 1.76 19.19
CA ALA A 42 -11.37 1.53 19.03
C ALA A 42 -11.73 0.03 19.07
N SER A 43 -10.86 -0.83 18.55
CA SER A 43 -11.08 -2.29 18.56
C SER A 43 -10.95 -2.92 19.96
N LEU A 44 -10.25 -2.26 20.87
CA LEU A 44 -10.14 -2.68 22.29
C LEU A 44 -11.41 -2.38 23.11
N SER A 45 -12.35 -1.60 22.56
CA SER A 45 -13.62 -1.28 23.24
C SER A 45 -14.69 -2.33 22.96
N PRO A 46 -15.30 -2.96 23.98
CA PRO A 46 -16.18 -4.13 23.83
C PRO A 46 -17.50 -3.85 23.09
N SER A 47 -17.86 -2.57 22.87
CA SER A 47 -19.10 -2.15 22.21
C SER A 47 -18.97 -1.86 20.71
N THR A 48 -17.77 -1.95 20.12
CA THR A 48 -17.51 -1.51 18.73
C THR A 48 -17.31 -2.63 17.72
N THR A 49 -17.22 -3.89 18.15
CA THR A 49 -16.93 -5.05 17.28
C THR A 49 -17.97 -5.25 16.16
N ALA A 50 -19.22 -4.83 16.36
CA ALA A 50 -20.25 -4.89 15.31
C ALA A 50 -20.16 -3.70 14.31
N ALA A 51 -19.85 -2.48 14.77
CA ALA A 51 -19.85 -1.28 13.93
C ALA A 51 -18.56 -1.11 13.10
N VAL A 52 -17.43 -1.63 13.57
CA VAL A 52 -16.16 -1.61 12.82
C VAL A 52 -16.23 -2.52 11.59
N THR A 53 -16.91 -3.67 11.71
CA THR A 53 -17.09 -4.64 10.63
C THR A 53 -17.98 -4.07 9.50
N ASP A 54 -19.06 -3.36 9.85
CA ASP A 54 -19.95 -2.69 8.89
C ASP A 54 -19.29 -1.50 8.18
N THR A 55 -18.42 -0.75 8.86
CA THR A 55 -17.74 0.41 8.27
C THR A 55 -16.57 -0.01 7.38
N ALA A 56 -15.82 -1.05 7.76
CA ALA A 56 -14.77 -1.63 6.93
C ALA A 56 -15.34 -2.25 5.64
N SER A 57 -16.48 -2.95 5.74
CA SER A 57 -17.19 -3.53 4.60
C SER A 57 -17.70 -2.47 3.61
N LYS A 58 -18.28 -1.36 4.11
CA LYS A 58 -18.75 -0.26 3.26
C LYS A 58 -17.63 0.56 2.63
N THR A 59 -16.48 0.69 3.30
CA THR A 59 -15.33 1.43 2.76
C THR A 59 -14.61 0.67 1.65
N ALA A 60 -14.60 -0.67 1.67
CA ALA A 60 -13.95 -1.48 0.63
C ALA A 60 -14.77 -1.60 -0.67
N SER A 61 -16.11 -1.47 -0.58
CA SER A 61 -17.06 -1.67 -1.67
C SER A 61 -17.21 -0.46 -2.60
N ASP A 62 -17.00 0.75 -2.09
CA ASP A 62 -17.28 1.96 -2.86
C ASP A 62 -15.99 2.51 -3.48
N GLY A 63 -15.96 2.59 -4.82
CA GLY A 63 -14.90 3.21 -5.63
C GLY A 63 -14.41 4.59 -5.12
N ALA A 64 -15.25 5.29 -4.34
CA ALA A 64 -14.97 6.57 -3.69
C ALA A 64 -13.92 6.52 -2.56
N ALA A 65 -13.73 5.36 -1.92
CA ALA A 65 -12.68 5.19 -0.91
C ALA A 65 -11.28 5.13 -1.57
N TYR A 66 -11.17 4.51 -2.74
CA TYR A 66 -9.92 4.42 -3.49
C TYR A 66 -9.47 5.81 -3.97
N SER A 67 -10.38 6.64 -4.47
CA SER A 67 -10.02 7.97 -4.99
C SER A 67 -9.59 8.94 -3.90
N SER A 68 -10.30 8.98 -2.78
CA SER A 68 -9.96 9.87 -1.65
C SER A 68 -8.63 9.50 -0.98
N ASN A 69 -8.37 8.19 -0.79
CA ASN A 69 -7.08 7.74 -0.28
C ASN A 69 -5.94 7.99 -1.27
N LEU A 70 -6.18 7.84 -2.58
CA LEU A 70 -5.19 8.14 -3.62
C LEU A 70 -4.79 9.62 -3.62
N GLU A 71 -5.77 10.53 -3.55
CA GLU A 71 -5.50 11.97 -3.51
C GLU A 71 -4.62 12.34 -2.32
N LEU A 72 -4.91 11.78 -1.15
CA LEU A 72 -4.11 11.97 0.06
C LEU A 72 -2.70 11.39 -0.08
N GLN A 73 -2.57 10.16 -0.59
CA GLN A 73 -1.27 9.52 -0.84
C GLN A 73 -0.42 10.31 -1.84
N LEU A 74 -1.02 10.84 -2.91
CA LEU A 74 -0.34 11.70 -3.87
C LEU A 74 0.09 13.03 -3.26
N LEU A 75 -0.76 13.67 -2.47
CA LEU A 75 -0.45 14.93 -1.81
C LEU A 75 0.69 14.76 -0.79
N MET A 76 0.66 13.70 0.00
CA MET A 76 1.71 13.35 0.96
C MET A 76 3.04 13.05 0.26
N LEU A 77 3.00 12.32 -0.85
CA LEU A 77 4.18 12.05 -1.67
C LEU A 77 4.73 13.35 -2.29
N ALA A 78 3.87 14.21 -2.83
CA ALA A 78 4.25 15.49 -3.43
C ALA A 78 4.90 16.43 -2.41
N LEU A 79 4.33 16.52 -1.19
CA LEU A 79 4.92 17.30 -0.09
C LEU A 79 6.28 16.74 0.33
N THR A 80 6.41 15.41 0.38
CA THR A 80 7.68 14.75 0.70
C THR A 80 8.75 15.05 -0.35
N ILE A 81 8.41 14.95 -1.64
CA ILE A 81 9.31 15.30 -2.74
C ILE A 81 9.69 16.78 -2.67
N ALA A 82 8.72 17.68 -2.45
CA ALA A 82 8.98 19.11 -2.31
C ALA A 82 9.94 19.41 -1.14
N TYR A 83 9.74 18.75 -0.01
CA TYR A 83 10.64 18.82 1.14
C TYR A 83 12.06 18.35 0.80
N LEU A 84 12.19 17.20 0.13
CA LEU A 84 13.50 16.67 -0.27
C LEU A 84 14.21 17.55 -1.32
N ILE A 85 13.46 18.18 -2.23
CA ILE A 85 13.99 19.17 -3.19
C ILE A 85 14.50 20.40 -2.46
N LEU A 86 13.71 20.96 -1.52
CA LEU A 86 14.15 22.07 -0.66
C LEU A 86 15.41 21.70 0.13
N ARG A 87 15.51 20.42 0.51
CA ARG A 87 16.63 19.85 1.23
C ARG A 87 17.85 19.56 0.34
N ARG A 88 17.73 19.72 -0.98
CA ARG A 88 18.75 19.35 -1.98
C ARG A 88 19.22 17.90 -1.83
N PHE A 89 18.29 16.98 -1.59
CA PHE A 89 18.61 15.56 -1.52
C PHE A 89 19.06 15.03 -2.89
N ASP A 90 20.09 14.18 -2.89
CA ASP A 90 20.62 13.57 -4.12
C ASP A 90 19.83 12.30 -4.49
N PHE A 91 18.78 12.47 -5.29
CA PHE A 91 17.92 11.39 -5.76
C PHE A 91 18.63 10.33 -6.61
N LYS A 92 19.84 10.60 -7.13
CA LYS A 92 20.62 9.61 -7.90
C LYS A 92 21.05 8.41 -7.07
N GLN A 93 20.94 8.50 -5.75
CA GLN A 93 21.30 7.44 -4.82
C GLN A 93 20.20 6.43 -4.58
N LEU A 94 18.97 6.70 -5.03
CA LEU A 94 17.88 5.74 -4.93
C LEU A 94 18.13 4.61 -5.94
N PRO A 95 18.44 3.37 -5.51
CA PRO A 95 18.76 2.27 -6.41
C PRO A 95 17.46 1.65 -6.94
N ILE A 96 16.66 2.42 -7.68
CA ILE A 96 15.41 1.93 -8.26
C ILE A 96 15.75 1.23 -9.57
N HIS A 97 15.95 -0.08 -9.50
CA HIS A 97 16.18 -0.93 -10.66
C HIS A 97 15.01 -1.90 -10.81
N LEU A 98 14.20 -1.70 -11.86
CA LEU A 98 13.18 -2.67 -12.24
C LEU A 98 13.89 -3.85 -12.91
N SER A 99 13.90 -5.01 -12.26
CA SER A 99 14.39 -6.23 -12.88
C SER A 99 13.24 -7.02 -13.48
N TRP A 100 13.42 -7.52 -14.71
CA TRP A 100 12.41 -8.36 -15.39
C TRP A 100 12.06 -9.63 -14.60
N SER A 101 12.94 -10.06 -13.70
CA SER A 101 12.71 -11.18 -12.80
C SER A 101 11.50 -10.95 -11.88
N VAL A 102 11.25 -9.69 -11.47
CA VAL A 102 10.10 -9.31 -10.61
C VAL A 102 8.77 -9.66 -11.30
N LEU A 103 8.67 -9.47 -12.62
CA LEU A 103 7.45 -9.77 -13.37
C LEU A 103 7.07 -11.26 -13.32
N PHE A 104 8.05 -12.15 -13.15
CA PHE A 104 7.81 -13.58 -12.94
C PHE A 104 7.62 -13.93 -11.46
N TRP A 105 8.52 -13.46 -10.58
CA TRP A 105 8.51 -13.86 -9.18
C TRP A 105 7.29 -13.37 -8.42
N VAL A 106 6.79 -12.17 -8.71
CA VAL A 106 5.60 -11.63 -8.04
C VAL A 106 4.37 -12.53 -8.27
N PRO A 107 3.92 -12.80 -9.51
CA PRO A 107 2.77 -13.68 -9.72
C PRO A 107 3.05 -15.11 -9.24
N PHE A 108 4.29 -15.59 -9.35
CA PHE A 108 4.65 -16.92 -8.86
C PHE A 108 4.48 -17.05 -7.34
N ILE A 109 5.01 -16.11 -6.56
CA ILE A 109 4.89 -16.11 -5.09
C ILE A 109 3.41 -15.99 -4.68
N PHE A 110 2.64 -15.12 -5.34
CA PHE A 110 1.22 -14.98 -5.08
C PHE A 110 0.44 -16.27 -5.39
N ALA A 111 0.75 -16.97 -6.48
CA ALA A 111 0.13 -18.25 -6.79
C ALA A 111 0.45 -19.33 -5.75
N VAL A 112 1.71 -19.41 -5.30
CA VAL A 112 2.12 -20.34 -4.23
C VAL A 112 1.40 -20.02 -2.92
N MET A 113 1.37 -18.75 -2.52
CA MET A 113 0.65 -18.33 -1.31
C MET A 113 -0.85 -18.60 -1.40
N GLY A 114 -1.47 -18.39 -2.57
CA GLY A 114 -2.88 -18.74 -2.80
C GLY A 114 -3.15 -20.23 -2.58
N ILE A 115 -2.37 -21.11 -3.19
CA ILE A 115 -2.51 -22.56 -3.02
C ILE A 115 -2.31 -22.98 -1.56
N LEU A 116 -1.35 -22.37 -0.86
CA LEU A 116 -1.14 -22.63 0.57
C LEU A 116 -2.36 -22.19 1.41
N ALA A 117 -2.90 -21.01 1.16
CA ALA A 117 -4.10 -20.53 1.83
C ALA A 117 -5.30 -21.46 1.58
N ASP A 118 -5.52 -21.85 0.33
CA ASP A 118 -6.56 -22.82 -0.08
C ASP A 118 -6.39 -24.18 0.61
N THR A 119 -5.14 -24.60 0.84
CA THR A 119 -4.82 -25.82 1.60
C THR A 119 -5.20 -25.68 3.06
N VAL A 120 -4.88 -24.55 3.69
CA VAL A 120 -5.22 -24.30 5.09
C VAL A 120 -6.73 -24.24 5.30
N THR A 121 -7.47 -23.54 4.44
CA THR A 121 -8.95 -23.45 4.50
C THR A 121 -9.64 -24.79 4.24
N THR A 122 -9.06 -25.62 3.37
CA THR A 122 -9.55 -26.99 3.15
C THR A 122 -9.31 -27.87 4.39
N LEU A 123 -8.12 -27.77 5.01
CA LEU A 123 -7.77 -28.55 6.20
C LEU A 123 -8.49 -28.09 7.47
N SER A 124 -8.83 -26.81 7.58
CA SER A 124 -9.63 -26.27 8.69
C SER A 124 -11.11 -26.69 8.60
N GLY A 125 -11.55 -27.22 7.45
CA GLY A 125 -12.92 -27.68 7.22
C GLY A 125 -13.90 -26.57 6.87
N GLU A 126 -13.43 -25.35 6.57
CA GLU A 126 -14.29 -24.23 6.17
C GLU A 126 -14.81 -24.40 4.75
N TYR A 127 -13.91 -24.59 3.78
CA TYR A 127 -14.25 -24.74 2.37
C TYR A 127 -13.19 -25.54 1.63
N ASN A 128 -13.62 -26.52 0.82
CA ASN A 128 -12.72 -27.35 0.04
C ASN A 128 -12.50 -26.79 -1.37
N TYR A 129 -11.44 -26.01 -1.53
CA TYR A 129 -11.06 -25.43 -2.82
C TYR A 129 -10.54 -26.48 -3.84
N PHE A 130 -10.20 -27.68 -3.37
CA PHE A 130 -9.69 -28.77 -4.22
C PHE A 130 -10.77 -29.75 -4.69
N ASP A 131 -12.05 -29.46 -4.46
CA ASP A 131 -13.14 -30.28 -4.99
C ASP A 131 -13.08 -30.32 -6.54
N PRO A 132 -12.94 -31.50 -7.16
CA PRO A 132 -12.93 -31.62 -8.62
C PRO A 132 -14.17 -31.05 -9.31
N GLN A 133 -15.31 -30.94 -8.60
CA GLN A 133 -16.52 -30.32 -9.14
C GLN A 133 -16.34 -28.82 -9.43
N LEU A 134 -15.38 -28.15 -8.79
CA LEU A 134 -15.11 -26.72 -8.97
C LEU A 134 -14.36 -26.43 -10.27
N TRP A 135 -13.66 -27.42 -10.84
CA TRP A 135 -12.81 -27.23 -12.02
C TRP A 135 -13.59 -26.71 -13.23
N LYS A 136 -14.87 -27.08 -13.36
CA LYS A 136 -15.75 -26.62 -14.44
C LYS A 136 -16.11 -25.13 -14.37
N TYR A 137 -15.88 -24.49 -13.22
CA TYR A 137 -16.12 -23.06 -13.00
C TYR A 137 -14.83 -22.22 -13.09
N ILE A 138 -13.66 -22.87 -13.20
CA ILE A 138 -12.39 -22.15 -13.34
C ILE A 138 -12.24 -21.66 -14.78
N ASP A 139 -12.29 -20.35 -14.96
CA ASP A 139 -11.97 -19.70 -16.23
C ASP A 139 -10.67 -18.89 -16.08
N LEU A 140 -9.59 -19.36 -16.70
CA LEU A 140 -8.30 -18.67 -16.68
C LEU A 140 -8.32 -17.33 -17.45
N THR A 141 -9.26 -17.17 -18.38
CA THR A 141 -9.40 -15.91 -19.14
C THR A 141 -10.00 -14.80 -18.28
N GLU A 142 -10.66 -15.16 -17.18
CA GLU A 142 -11.26 -14.22 -16.24
C GLU A 142 -10.22 -13.31 -15.59
N ILE A 143 -8.97 -13.79 -15.41
CA ILE A 143 -7.85 -12.98 -14.92
C ILE A 143 -7.59 -11.80 -15.87
N PHE A 144 -7.54 -12.06 -17.18
CA PHE A 144 -7.33 -11.03 -18.18
C PHE A 144 -8.52 -10.09 -18.29
N ARG A 145 -9.75 -10.62 -18.23
CA ARG A 145 -10.97 -9.81 -18.25
C ARG A 145 -11.00 -8.83 -17.08
N LYS A 146 -10.75 -9.31 -15.87
CA LYS A 146 -10.67 -8.47 -14.66
C LYS A 146 -9.54 -7.45 -14.75
N PHE A 147 -8.40 -7.82 -15.32
CA PHE A 147 -7.29 -6.88 -15.49
C PHE A 147 -7.62 -5.76 -16.48
N ILE A 148 -8.33 -6.06 -17.57
CA ILE A 148 -8.77 -5.07 -18.56
C ILE A 148 -9.88 -4.16 -18.00
N ASP A 149 -10.72 -4.68 -17.11
CA ASP A 149 -11.80 -3.92 -16.46
C ASP A 149 -11.29 -2.98 -15.36
N LEU A 150 -10.02 -3.10 -14.95
CA LEU A 150 -9.41 -2.18 -13.99
C LEU A 150 -9.30 -0.78 -14.59
N THR A 151 -9.90 0.18 -13.88
CA THR A 151 -9.71 1.60 -14.22
C THR A 151 -8.25 2.01 -14.00
N PRO A 152 -7.72 2.98 -14.79
CA PRO A 152 -6.39 3.53 -14.58
C PRO A 152 -6.16 4.04 -13.15
N MET A 153 -7.22 4.56 -12.52
CA MET A 153 -7.21 5.03 -11.14
C MET A 153 -6.97 3.88 -10.15
N ALA A 154 -7.63 2.73 -10.34
CA ALA A 154 -7.44 1.56 -9.50
C ALA A 154 -6.01 0.99 -9.63
N ILE A 155 -5.44 1.01 -10.83
CA ILE A 155 -4.05 0.59 -11.06
C ILE A 155 -3.09 1.53 -10.33
N LEU A 156 -3.27 2.85 -10.49
CA LEU A 156 -2.43 3.85 -9.83
C LEU A 156 -2.55 3.74 -8.30
N TYR A 157 -3.76 3.55 -7.79
CA TYR A 157 -3.99 3.29 -6.37
C TYR A 157 -3.24 2.05 -5.90
N ALA A 158 -3.41 0.91 -6.57
CA ALA A 158 -2.76 -0.34 -6.16
C ALA A 158 -1.23 -0.22 -6.11
N LEU A 159 -0.63 0.46 -7.10
CA LEU A 159 0.81 0.72 -7.14
C LEU A 159 1.27 1.61 -5.98
N LEU A 160 0.52 2.68 -5.69
CA LEU A 160 0.86 3.62 -4.65
C LEU A 160 0.60 3.03 -3.26
N ASN A 161 -0.49 2.25 -3.12
CA ASN A 161 -0.84 1.58 -1.89
C ASN A 161 0.23 0.57 -1.48
N GLY A 162 0.81 -0.19 -2.43
CA GLY A 162 1.94 -1.08 -2.13
C GLY A 162 3.24 -0.37 -1.72
N PHE A 163 3.32 0.96 -1.83
CA PHE A 163 4.40 1.76 -1.24
C PHE A 163 4.06 2.24 0.18
N TYR A 164 2.77 2.42 0.49
CA TYR A 164 2.30 2.92 1.79
C TYR A 164 1.96 1.82 2.80
N GLU A 165 1.65 0.60 2.35
CA GLU A 165 1.35 -0.62 3.13
C GLU A 165 2.48 -1.65 3.05
#